data_AF-A0A1I2N4B1-F1
#
_entry.id   AF-A0A1I2N4B1-F1
#
_cell.length_a   1.000
_cell.length_b   1.000
_cell.length_c   1.000
_cell.angle_alpha   90.00
_cell.angle_beta   90.00
_cell.angle_gamma   90.00
#
_symmetry.space_group_name_H-M   'P 1'
#
loop_
_entity.id
_entity.type
_entity.pdbx_description
1 polymer ?
#
loop_
_entity_poly.entity_id
_entity_poly.type
_entity_poly.pdbx_seq_one_letter_code
_entity_poly.pdbx_strand_id
1 'polypeptide(L)'
;MFRRPARPVTAAVAALAAVGGLTATATAAATPDATSTSAHSPAHVARHVLLLSIDGLHQSDLAWYVARHPRSALARLATGGVEYTHARTTDPSDSFPGLVGQLTGGNPGTTGIYYDDGYSSALLPAGTTHCAGARPGAEVDFTEDLDRDKNSIDAGQGLAGLPGSILKMTGAARGLIDPSKLPVDPKTCKPVYPHSYLKVNTVFNVVRKAGLRTAWSDKHVAYEILNGPSGDGIQDLFAPEINSQANGYPAGMDWTKDCQSFRTGSRKDRVAPAEAV
;
A
#
# COMPACT_ATOMS: atom_id res chain seq x y z
N MET A 1 -47.06 -5.20 -8.87
CA MET A 1 -47.29 -6.36 -9.77
C MET A 1 -46.12 -6.41 -10.75
N PHE A 2 -45.24 -7.40 -10.63
CA PHE A 2 -44.35 -7.99 -11.65
C PHE A 2 -43.33 -8.85 -10.90
N ARG A 3 -43.67 -10.14 -10.72
CA ARG A 3 -42.79 -11.19 -10.19
C ARG A 3 -41.88 -11.65 -11.33
N ARG A 4 -40.57 -11.69 -11.11
CA ARG A 4 -39.62 -12.42 -11.96
C ARG A 4 -39.60 -13.90 -11.54
N PRO A 5 -39.75 -14.86 -12.47
CA PRO A 5 -39.52 -16.27 -12.16
C PRO A 5 -38.02 -16.62 -12.27
N ALA A 6 -37.57 -17.49 -11.37
CA ALA A 6 -36.24 -18.09 -11.37
C ALA A 6 -36.05 -19.06 -12.55
N ARG A 7 -34.84 -19.09 -13.11
CA ARG A 7 -34.42 -20.07 -14.13
C ARG A 7 -33.82 -21.31 -13.44
N PRO A 8 -34.26 -22.54 -13.74
CA PRO A 8 -33.58 -23.74 -13.29
C PRO A 8 -32.37 -24.04 -14.18
N VAL A 9 -31.30 -24.54 -13.55
CA VAL A 9 -30.11 -25.11 -14.20
C VAL A 9 -30.39 -26.59 -14.46
N THR A 10 -30.42 -27.00 -15.72
CA THR A 10 -30.44 -28.41 -16.12
C THR A 10 -29.09 -28.80 -16.68
N ALA A 11 -28.39 -29.67 -15.94
CA ALA A 11 -27.23 -30.41 -16.41
C ALA A 11 -27.70 -31.47 -17.43
N ALA A 12 -27.12 -31.47 -18.63
CA ALA A 12 -27.33 -32.51 -19.62
C ALA A 12 -26.09 -33.41 -19.68
N VAL A 13 -26.22 -34.61 -19.12
CA VAL A 13 -25.34 -35.75 -19.40
C VAL A 13 -25.86 -36.38 -20.69
N ALA A 14 -25.03 -36.43 -21.73
CA ALA A 14 -25.33 -37.19 -22.93
C ALA A 14 -24.19 -38.18 -23.19
N ALA A 15 -24.47 -39.45 -22.88
CA ALA A 15 -23.76 -40.59 -23.43
C ALA A 15 -24.68 -41.23 -24.48
N LEU A 16 -24.20 -41.44 -25.71
CA LEU A 16 -24.65 -42.54 -26.56
C LEU A 16 -23.54 -42.92 -27.54
N ALA A 17 -23.30 -44.22 -27.62
CA ALA A 17 -22.25 -44.88 -28.36
C ALA A 17 -22.65 -45.24 -29.81
N ALA A 18 -21.62 -45.37 -30.66
CA ALA A 18 -21.38 -46.16 -31.89
C ALA A 18 -22.58 -46.65 -32.74
N VAL A 19 -22.53 -46.69 -34.08
CA VAL A 19 -21.69 -47.49 -35.02
C VAL A 19 -21.94 -46.87 -36.43
N GLY A 20 -21.08 -46.84 -37.46
CA GLY A 20 -19.77 -47.38 -37.76
C GLY A 20 -19.45 -47.08 -39.25
N GLY A 21 -18.17 -47.12 -39.62
CA GLY A 21 -17.71 -46.96 -41.00
C GLY A 21 -16.19 -47.06 -41.08
N LEU A 22 -15.69 -48.24 -41.45
CA LEU A 22 -14.28 -48.55 -41.67
C LEU A 22 -13.65 -47.65 -42.75
N THR A 23 -12.47 -47.08 -42.49
CA THR A 23 -11.34 -47.07 -43.44
C THR A 23 -10.01 -46.72 -42.76
N ALA A 24 -9.01 -47.56 -43.04
CA ALA A 24 -7.55 -47.33 -43.04
C ALA A 24 -6.82 -47.03 -41.72
N THR A 25 -6.08 -48.05 -41.28
CA THR A 25 -5.05 -48.08 -40.24
C THR A 25 -3.82 -47.24 -40.61
N ALA A 26 -3.47 -46.28 -39.77
CA ALA A 26 -2.10 -45.77 -39.62
C ALA A 26 -1.76 -45.79 -38.12
N THR A 27 -1.06 -46.82 -37.67
CA THR A 27 -0.52 -46.90 -36.31
C THR A 27 0.69 -45.98 -36.20
N ALA A 28 0.46 -44.70 -35.88
CA ALA A 28 1.49 -43.87 -35.28
C ALA A 28 1.59 -44.29 -33.81
N ALA A 29 2.69 -44.95 -33.45
CA ALA A 29 3.04 -45.21 -32.06
C ALA A 29 3.22 -43.84 -31.38
N ALA A 30 2.21 -43.41 -30.63
CA ALA A 30 2.34 -42.30 -29.71
C ALA A 30 3.27 -42.77 -28.59
N THR A 31 4.54 -42.40 -28.67
CA THR A 31 5.40 -42.37 -27.49
C THR A 31 4.69 -41.50 -26.46
N PRO A 32 4.37 -41.99 -25.26
CA PRO A 32 3.93 -41.11 -24.20
C PRO A 32 5.13 -40.18 -23.97
N ASP A 33 4.99 -38.94 -24.41
CA ASP A 33 5.88 -37.88 -23.98
C ASP A 33 5.78 -37.92 -22.46
N ALA A 34 6.86 -38.35 -21.82
CA ALA A 34 7.02 -38.20 -20.40
C ALA A 34 7.02 -36.69 -20.19
N THR A 35 5.84 -36.11 -19.97
CA THR A 35 5.70 -34.82 -19.34
C THR A 35 6.49 -34.95 -18.06
N SER A 36 7.71 -34.43 -18.10
CA SER A 36 8.50 -34.08 -16.96
C SER A 36 7.60 -33.17 -16.13
N THR A 37 6.81 -33.77 -15.25
CA THR A 37 6.36 -33.12 -14.05
C THR A 37 7.67 -32.78 -13.37
N SER A 38 8.19 -31.58 -13.64
CA SER A 38 9.20 -30.95 -12.82
C SER A 38 8.63 -31.02 -11.42
N ALA A 39 9.09 -32.03 -10.68
CA ALA A 39 8.83 -32.15 -9.27
C ALA A 39 9.25 -30.79 -8.74
N HIS A 40 8.27 -29.97 -8.35
CA HIS A 40 8.56 -28.74 -7.66
C HIS A 40 9.36 -29.20 -6.46
N SER A 41 10.67 -28.94 -6.49
CA SER A 41 11.52 -29.05 -5.32
C SER A 41 10.72 -28.48 -4.17
N PRO A 42 10.59 -29.20 -3.03
CA PRO A 42 9.69 -28.79 -1.95
C PRO A 42 9.94 -27.32 -1.70
N ALA A 43 8.94 -26.50 -2.01
CA ALA A 43 9.12 -25.06 -2.05
C ALA A 43 9.70 -24.66 -0.70
N HIS A 44 10.92 -24.10 -0.70
CA HIS A 44 11.51 -23.60 0.53
C HIS A 44 10.49 -22.62 1.12
N VAL A 45 9.94 -22.98 2.29
CA VAL A 45 8.93 -22.15 2.93
C VAL A 45 9.59 -20.83 3.30
N ALA A 46 9.15 -19.75 2.66
CA ALA A 46 9.63 -18.41 2.95
C ALA A 46 9.39 -18.11 4.44
N ARG A 47 10.46 -17.76 5.16
CA ARG A 47 10.40 -17.42 6.60
C ARG A 47 10.14 -15.94 6.83
N HIS A 48 10.50 -15.11 5.87
CA HIS A 48 10.36 -13.66 5.90
C HIS A 48 9.91 -13.18 4.53
N VAL A 49 9.15 -12.08 4.53
CA VAL A 49 8.73 -11.36 3.32
C VAL A 49 9.17 -9.91 3.51
N LEU A 50 9.86 -9.37 2.50
CA LEU A 50 10.19 -7.96 2.40
C LEU A 50 9.44 -7.39 1.20
N LEU A 51 8.67 -6.34 1.43
CA LEU A 51 8.01 -5.56 0.38
C LEU A 51 8.71 -4.21 0.29
N LEU A 52 9.23 -3.90 -0.90
CA LEU A 52 9.81 -2.60 -1.22
C LEU A 52 8.88 -1.90 -2.20
N SER A 53 8.22 -0.83 -1.75
CA SER A 53 7.54 0.12 -2.62
C SER A 53 8.48 1.29 -2.84
N ILE A 54 8.77 1.62 -4.11
CA ILE A 54 9.68 2.71 -4.47
C ILE A 54 8.84 3.73 -5.23
N ASP A 55 8.49 4.83 -4.58
CA ASP A 55 7.66 5.89 -5.16
C ASP A 55 8.29 6.45 -6.44
N GLY A 56 7.45 6.67 -7.45
CA GLY A 56 7.82 7.17 -8.76
C GLY A 56 8.70 6.25 -9.64
N LEU A 57 9.01 5.01 -9.24
CA LEU A 57 9.84 4.11 -10.04
C LEU A 57 9.06 3.51 -11.22
N HIS A 58 9.20 4.09 -12.41
CA HIS A 58 8.58 3.53 -13.62
C HIS A 58 9.37 2.33 -14.15
N GLN A 59 8.70 1.49 -14.94
CA GLN A 59 9.34 0.37 -15.64
C GLN A 59 10.54 0.82 -16.50
N SER A 60 10.46 2.00 -17.12
CA SER A 60 11.57 2.59 -17.89
C SER A 60 12.77 2.95 -17.02
N ASP A 61 12.52 3.43 -15.81
CA ASP A 61 13.56 3.84 -14.87
C ASP A 61 14.31 2.61 -14.35
N LEU A 62 13.57 1.55 -14.00
CA LEU A 62 14.14 0.26 -13.63
C LEU A 62 15.01 -0.30 -14.77
N ALA A 63 14.48 -0.33 -16.00
CA ALA A 63 15.23 -0.84 -17.16
C ALA A 63 16.52 -0.05 -17.41
N TRP A 64 16.45 1.28 -17.33
CA TRP A 64 17.60 2.18 -17.47
C TRP A 64 18.65 1.93 -16.37
N TYR A 65 18.20 1.74 -15.12
CA TYR A 65 19.08 1.56 -13.97
C TYR A 65 19.80 0.21 -14.04
N VAL A 66 19.09 -0.87 -14.34
CA VAL A 66 19.66 -2.22 -14.47
C VAL A 66 20.70 -2.25 -15.60
N ALA A 67 20.44 -1.61 -16.73
CA ALA A 67 21.39 -1.55 -17.85
C ALA A 67 22.71 -0.85 -17.48
N ARG A 68 22.67 0.19 -16.63
CA ARG A 68 23.86 0.94 -16.19
C ARG A 68 24.54 0.35 -14.96
N HIS A 69 23.79 -0.38 -14.14
CA HIS A 69 24.26 -0.95 -12.88
C HIS A 69 23.94 -2.45 -12.80
N PRO A 70 24.50 -3.28 -13.72
CA PRO A 70 24.15 -4.70 -13.82
C PRO A 70 24.54 -5.54 -12.60
N ARG A 71 25.42 -5.02 -11.73
CA ARG A 71 25.84 -5.67 -10.48
C ARG A 71 25.11 -5.13 -9.24
N SER A 72 24.14 -4.24 -9.40
CA SER A 72 23.37 -3.68 -8.27
C SER A 72 22.44 -4.72 -7.65
N ALA A 73 22.00 -4.46 -6.41
CA ALA A 73 21.00 -5.29 -5.74
C ALA A 73 19.68 -5.33 -6.54
N LEU A 74 19.23 -4.17 -7.06
CA LEU A 74 18.02 -4.07 -7.87
C LEU A 74 18.13 -4.87 -9.17
N ALA A 75 19.28 -4.85 -9.84
CA ALA A 75 19.53 -5.69 -11.01
C ALA A 75 19.48 -7.19 -10.67
N ARG A 76 20.04 -7.60 -9.53
CA ARG A 76 19.95 -9.00 -9.07
C ARG A 76 18.51 -9.43 -8.77
N LEU A 77 17.68 -8.54 -8.22
CA LEU A 77 16.26 -8.82 -7.98
C LEU A 77 15.49 -8.94 -9.30
N ALA A 78 15.65 -7.98 -10.21
CA ALA A 78 14.94 -7.97 -11.49
C ALA A 78 15.32 -9.17 -12.38
N THR A 79 16.62 -9.52 -12.45
CA THR A 79 17.11 -10.60 -13.33
C THR A 79 17.04 -11.99 -12.70
N GLY A 80 17.02 -12.09 -11.37
CA GLY A 80 16.98 -13.36 -10.63
C GLY A 80 15.59 -13.76 -10.14
N GLY A 81 14.60 -12.85 -10.25
CA GLY A 81 13.23 -13.06 -9.81
C GLY A 81 12.23 -13.19 -10.97
N VAL A 82 10.96 -13.00 -10.65
CA VAL A 82 9.88 -12.88 -11.63
C VAL A 82 9.53 -11.41 -11.78
N GLU A 83 9.62 -10.89 -13.00
CA GLU A 83 9.32 -9.50 -13.32
C GLU A 83 7.94 -9.39 -14.02
N TYR A 84 7.07 -8.53 -13.50
CA TYR A 84 5.78 -8.20 -14.10
C TYR A 84 5.83 -6.85 -14.79
N THR A 85 6.09 -6.84 -16.09
CA THR A 85 6.37 -5.62 -16.89
C THR A 85 5.15 -4.77 -17.24
N HIS A 86 3.94 -5.21 -16.85
CA HIS A 86 2.67 -4.55 -17.15
C HIS A 86 1.83 -4.32 -15.88
N ALA A 87 2.45 -4.34 -14.71
CA ALA A 87 1.78 -3.94 -13.47
C ALA A 87 1.46 -2.43 -13.52
N ARG A 88 0.30 -2.05 -12.99
CA ARG A 88 -0.15 -0.65 -12.91
C ARG A 88 -0.68 -0.36 -11.51
N THR A 89 -0.46 0.86 -11.07
CA THR A 89 -1.09 1.39 -9.85
C THR A 89 -2.54 1.79 -10.12
N THR A 90 -3.23 2.31 -9.11
CA THR A 90 -4.59 2.84 -9.21
C THR A 90 -4.70 4.01 -10.20
N ASP A 91 -5.93 4.30 -10.63
CA ASP A 91 -6.27 5.53 -11.36
C ASP A 91 -7.28 6.32 -10.48
N PRO A 92 -6.94 7.53 -9.99
CA PRO A 92 -5.69 8.25 -10.22
C PRO A 92 -4.47 7.57 -9.57
N SER A 93 -3.31 7.82 -10.17
CA SER A 93 -2.01 7.32 -9.70
C SER A 93 -1.40 8.29 -8.71
N ASP A 94 -1.24 7.85 -7.47
CA ASP A 94 -0.49 8.52 -6.41
C ASP A 94 0.05 7.45 -5.44
N SER A 95 1.05 7.81 -4.64
CA SER A 95 1.61 7.02 -3.55
C SER A 95 0.55 6.45 -2.60
N PHE A 96 -0.38 7.26 -2.10
CA PHE A 96 -1.33 6.82 -1.07
C PHE A 96 -2.36 5.79 -1.58
N PRO A 97 -3.18 6.06 -2.63
CA PRO A 97 -4.09 5.07 -3.17
C PRO A 97 -3.35 3.87 -3.79
N GLY A 98 -2.16 4.09 -4.35
CA GLY A 98 -1.31 3.03 -4.90
C GLY A 98 -0.85 2.03 -3.84
N LEU A 99 -0.41 2.51 -2.68
CA LEU A 99 0.03 1.65 -1.58
C LEU A 99 -1.13 0.96 -0.87
N VAL A 100 -2.25 1.66 -0.66
CA VAL A 100 -3.49 1.05 -0.15
C VAL A 100 -3.95 -0.07 -1.09
N GLY A 101 -3.91 0.14 -2.41
CA GLY A 101 -4.25 -0.89 -3.38
C GLY A 101 -3.32 -2.11 -3.31
N GLN A 102 -2.01 -1.89 -3.25
CA GLN A 102 -1.02 -2.98 -3.11
C GLN A 102 -1.22 -3.82 -1.84
N LEU A 103 -1.50 -3.18 -0.71
CA LEU A 103 -1.57 -3.85 0.60
C LEU A 103 -2.96 -4.41 0.94
N THR A 104 -3.99 -4.09 0.16
CA THR A 104 -5.35 -4.63 0.34
C THR A 104 -5.80 -5.54 -0.80
N GLY A 105 -5.16 -5.43 -1.98
CA GLY A 105 -5.66 -6.01 -3.23
C GLY A 105 -6.92 -5.34 -3.77
N GLY A 106 -7.33 -4.20 -3.20
CA GLY A 106 -8.54 -3.47 -3.55
C GLY A 106 -8.27 -2.25 -4.45
N ASN A 107 -9.34 -1.73 -5.06
CA ASN A 107 -9.37 -0.43 -5.74
C ASN A 107 -10.19 0.58 -4.92
N PRO A 108 -10.22 1.88 -5.27
CA PRO A 108 -10.98 2.89 -4.54
C PRO A 108 -12.45 2.54 -4.26
N GLY A 109 -13.11 1.85 -5.19
CA GLY A 109 -14.50 1.40 -5.01
C GLY A 109 -14.68 0.39 -3.87
N THR A 110 -13.64 -0.40 -3.59
CA THR A 110 -13.64 -1.40 -2.50
C THR A 110 -13.00 -0.89 -1.22
N THR A 111 -11.88 -0.17 -1.32
CA THR A 111 -11.12 0.33 -0.17
C THR A 111 -11.79 1.54 0.47
N GLY A 112 -12.52 2.33 -0.34
CA GLY A 112 -13.04 3.64 0.06
C GLY A 112 -12.01 4.76 -0.01
N ILE A 113 -10.78 4.47 -0.46
CA ILE A 113 -9.69 5.44 -0.59
C ILE A 113 -9.53 5.81 -2.05
N TYR A 114 -9.92 7.04 -2.40
CA TYR A 114 -9.71 7.59 -3.74
C TYR A 114 -8.41 8.37 -3.85
N TYR A 115 -8.06 9.11 -2.78
CA TYR A 115 -6.86 9.92 -2.64
C TYR A 115 -6.55 10.09 -1.14
N ASP A 116 -5.38 10.63 -0.78
CA ASP A 116 -5.03 10.98 0.61
C ASP A 116 -5.82 12.20 1.11
N ASP A 117 -5.97 13.23 0.29
CA ASP A 117 -6.88 14.34 0.50
C ASP A 117 -8.17 14.16 -0.32
N GLY A 118 -9.30 14.04 0.37
CA GLY A 118 -10.58 13.80 -0.25
C GLY A 118 -11.77 14.42 0.48
N TYR A 119 -12.97 14.05 0.05
CA TYR A 119 -14.21 14.55 0.63
C TYR A 119 -15.17 13.43 1.00
N SER A 120 -15.71 13.50 2.20
CA SER A 120 -16.77 12.61 2.68
C SER A 120 -18.06 13.40 2.95
N SER A 121 -19.12 13.04 2.24
CA SER A 121 -20.47 13.54 2.50
C SER A 121 -21.12 12.94 3.75
N ALA A 122 -20.47 11.97 4.40
CA ALA A 122 -21.01 11.24 5.54
C ALA A 122 -20.38 11.64 6.89
N LEU A 123 -19.22 12.31 6.88
CA LEU A 123 -18.51 12.73 8.08
C LEU A 123 -18.77 14.20 8.40
N LEU A 124 -18.50 14.60 9.64
CA LEU A 124 -18.54 15.98 10.10
C LEU A 124 -17.13 16.59 10.03
N PRO A 125 -17.00 17.91 9.80
CA PRO A 125 -15.71 18.58 9.74
C PRO A 125 -14.85 18.34 10.98
N ALA A 126 -13.54 18.39 10.79
CA ALA A 126 -12.56 18.38 11.86
C ALA A 126 -12.87 19.45 12.93
N GLY A 127 -12.59 19.14 14.20
CA GLY A 127 -12.92 20.00 15.33
C GLY A 127 -14.42 20.04 15.73
N THR A 128 -15.30 19.27 15.09
CA THR A 128 -16.71 19.19 15.52
C THR A 128 -16.85 18.52 16.89
N THR A 129 -17.29 19.29 17.89
CA THR A 129 -17.51 18.80 19.27
C THR A 129 -19.00 18.62 19.62
N HIS A 130 -19.91 19.16 18.82
CA HIS A 130 -21.36 19.08 19.01
C HIS A 130 -22.05 18.48 17.78
N CYS A 131 -22.18 17.14 17.76
CA CYS A 131 -22.63 16.43 16.55
C CYS A 131 -24.16 16.43 16.34
N ALA A 132 -24.95 16.66 17.39
CA ALA A 132 -26.40 16.70 17.27
C ALA A 132 -26.86 17.86 16.37
N GLY A 133 -27.51 17.54 15.25
CA GLY A 133 -27.97 18.52 14.26
C GLY A 133 -26.87 19.11 13.38
N ALA A 134 -25.61 18.66 13.52
CA ALA A 134 -24.52 19.05 12.64
C ALA A 134 -24.77 18.50 11.23
N ARG A 135 -24.40 19.27 10.20
CA ARG A 135 -24.57 18.87 8.80
C ARG A 135 -23.35 18.09 8.31
N PRO A 136 -23.52 16.86 7.79
CA PRO A 136 -22.45 16.10 7.15
C PRO A 136 -21.87 16.79 5.92
N GLY A 137 -20.61 16.45 5.63
CA GLY A 137 -19.79 17.05 4.58
C GLY A 137 -18.47 17.55 5.17
N ALA A 138 -17.40 16.80 4.95
CA ALA A 138 -16.09 17.07 5.50
C ALA A 138 -14.98 16.71 4.51
N GLU A 139 -13.93 17.53 4.52
CA GLU A 139 -12.62 17.12 4.03
C GLU A 139 -12.12 15.92 4.86
N VAL A 140 -11.46 14.99 4.19
CA VAL A 140 -10.77 13.85 4.77
C VAL A 140 -9.34 13.98 4.31
N ASP A 141 -8.54 14.66 5.12
CA ASP A 141 -7.14 14.95 4.86
C ASP A 141 -6.27 13.91 5.58
N PHE A 142 -5.67 13.01 4.80
CA PHE A 142 -4.68 12.02 5.25
C PHE A 142 -3.29 12.30 4.67
N THR A 143 -2.89 13.57 4.65
CA THR A 143 -1.57 14.04 4.17
C THR A 143 -0.57 14.26 5.32
N GLU A 144 0.53 14.97 5.07
CA GLU A 144 1.47 15.48 6.08
C GLU A 144 0.80 16.38 7.12
N ASP A 145 -0.34 16.99 6.76
CA ASP A 145 -1.04 17.90 7.64
C ASP A 145 -1.61 17.20 8.87
N LEU A 146 -1.73 15.87 8.88
CA LEU A 146 -2.15 15.12 10.08
C LEU A 146 -1.12 15.05 11.21
N ASP A 147 0.14 15.33 10.93
CA ASP A 147 1.21 15.29 11.93
C ASP A 147 0.93 16.30 13.05
N ARG A 148 1.33 15.97 14.29
CA ARG A 148 1.27 16.94 15.41
C ARG A 148 2.14 18.16 15.12
N ASP A 149 3.29 17.95 14.50
CA ASP A 149 4.12 19.02 13.94
C ASP A 149 4.77 18.55 12.65
N LYS A 150 4.16 18.94 11.52
CA LYS A 150 4.68 18.61 10.18
C LYS A 150 6.05 19.22 9.89
N ASN A 151 6.51 20.20 10.66
CA ASN A 151 7.83 20.79 10.46
C ASN A 151 8.94 20.00 11.16
N SER A 152 8.60 19.04 12.03
CA SER A 152 9.57 18.19 12.72
C SER A 152 9.63 16.81 12.07
N ILE A 153 10.84 16.34 11.76
CA ILE A 153 11.09 15.03 11.15
C ILE A 153 10.51 13.85 11.97
N ASP A 154 10.26 14.07 13.26
CA ASP A 154 9.66 13.09 14.17
C ASP A 154 8.14 13.26 14.36
N ALA A 155 7.47 13.96 13.43
CA ALA A 155 6.02 14.21 13.43
C ALA A 155 5.51 14.92 14.70
N GLY A 156 6.39 15.61 15.43
CA GLY A 156 6.07 16.26 16.71
C GLY A 156 6.14 15.33 17.93
N GLN A 157 6.88 14.21 17.84
CA GLN A 157 7.15 13.34 18.98
C GLN A 157 7.97 14.06 20.08
N GLY A 158 8.80 15.03 19.72
CA GLY A 158 9.60 15.84 20.65
C GLY A 158 10.94 15.17 21.05
N LEU A 159 11.53 14.37 20.17
CA LEU A 159 12.84 13.78 20.37
C LEU A 159 13.93 14.87 20.47
N ALA A 160 14.80 14.75 21.47
CA ALA A 160 16.01 15.56 21.55
C ALA A 160 17.09 15.00 20.61
N GLY A 161 17.92 15.88 20.04
CA GLY A 161 19.07 15.50 19.20
C GLY A 161 18.72 15.09 17.76
N LEU A 162 17.59 15.56 17.24
CA LEU A 162 17.22 15.36 15.84
C LEU A 162 18.18 16.09 14.89
N PRO A 163 18.39 15.55 13.66
CA PRO A 163 17.83 14.29 13.14
C PRO A 163 18.59 13.04 13.60
N GLY A 164 19.70 13.17 14.34
CA GLY A 164 20.56 12.04 14.72
C GLY A 164 19.90 11.00 15.64
N SER A 165 18.81 11.37 16.31
CA SER A 165 18.02 10.48 17.17
C SER A 165 16.77 9.89 16.51
N ILE A 166 16.56 10.08 15.20
CA ILE A 166 15.30 9.72 14.53
C ILE A 166 14.91 8.24 14.69
N LEU A 167 15.88 7.33 14.74
CA LEU A 167 15.62 5.90 14.96
C LEU A 167 15.07 5.57 16.36
N LYS A 168 14.89 6.56 17.23
CA LYS A 168 14.21 6.44 18.53
C LYS A 168 12.73 6.82 18.46
N MET A 169 12.19 7.11 17.27
CA MET A 169 10.76 7.32 17.11
C MET A 169 9.97 6.11 17.57
N THR A 170 8.74 6.36 17.99
CA THR A 170 7.80 5.30 18.35
C THR A 170 7.39 4.50 17.11
N GLY A 171 7.27 3.18 17.25
CA GLY A 171 6.61 2.32 16.26
C GLY A 171 5.07 2.43 16.29
N ALA A 172 4.51 3.24 17.19
CA ALA A 172 3.07 3.48 17.32
C ALA A 172 2.69 4.86 16.75
N ALA A 173 2.89 5.05 15.43
CA ALA A 173 2.71 6.32 14.74
C ALA A 173 1.33 6.98 14.92
N ARG A 174 0.26 6.20 15.22
CA ARG A 174 -1.06 6.76 15.57
C ARG A 174 -0.98 7.81 16.68
N GLY A 175 -0.08 7.61 17.63
CA GLY A 175 0.14 8.55 18.73
C GLY A 175 0.71 9.90 18.30
N LEU A 176 1.14 10.06 17.05
CA LEU A 176 1.71 11.27 16.47
C LEU A 176 0.74 12.01 15.53
N ILE A 177 -0.47 11.46 15.33
CA ILE A 177 -1.56 12.14 14.62
C ILE A 177 -2.19 13.18 15.55
N ASP A 178 -2.48 14.38 15.03
CA ASP A 178 -3.31 15.39 15.69
C ASP A 178 -4.80 15.06 15.53
N PRO A 179 -5.50 14.63 16.60
CA PRO A 179 -6.90 14.24 16.51
C PRO A 179 -7.85 15.39 16.18
N SER A 180 -7.42 16.65 16.38
CA SER A 180 -8.24 17.82 16.07
C SER A 180 -8.40 18.07 14.58
N LYS A 181 -7.50 17.51 13.77
CA LYS A 181 -7.48 17.61 12.30
C LYS A 181 -8.27 16.49 11.61
N LEU A 182 -8.62 15.44 12.34
CA LEU A 182 -9.38 14.32 11.80
C LEU A 182 -10.87 14.67 11.63
N PRO A 183 -11.53 14.17 10.57
CA PRO A 183 -12.98 14.28 10.44
C PRO A 183 -13.69 13.51 11.56
N VAL A 184 -14.94 13.88 11.85
CA VAL A 184 -15.69 13.33 12.99
C VAL A 184 -16.85 12.44 12.52
N ASP A 185 -17.00 11.27 13.11
CA ASP A 185 -18.14 10.40 12.86
C ASP A 185 -19.40 10.98 13.54
N PRO A 186 -20.47 11.30 12.79
CA PRO A 186 -21.69 11.88 13.36
C PRO A 186 -22.40 10.96 14.37
N LYS A 187 -22.17 9.64 14.31
CA LYS A 187 -22.83 8.67 15.21
C LYS A 187 -22.14 8.59 16.56
N THR A 188 -20.82 8.51 16.56
CA THR A 188 -20.03 8.37 17.79
C THR A 188 -19.58 9.71 18.36
N CYS A 189 -19.62 10.78 17.55
CA CYS A 189 -19.08 12.09 17.83
C CYS A 189 -17.58 12.03 18.21
N LYS A 190 -16.83 11.20 17.47
CA LYS A 190 -15.39 10.98 17.68
C LYS A 190 -14.61 11.17 16.38
N PRO A 191 -13.34 11.61 16.47
CA PRO A 191 -12.41 11.59 15.35
C PRO A 191 -12.32 10.22 14.66
N VAL A 192 -12.32 10.21 13.33
CA VAL A 192 -12.12 9.03 12.50
C VAL A 192 -10.66 8.96 12.07
N TYR A 193 -9.93 8.01 12.66
CA TYR A 193 -8.53 7.76 12.31
C TYR A 193 -8.39 7.08 10.94
N PRO A 194 -7.24 7.22 10.26
CA PRO A 194 -7.02 6.68 8.92
C PRO A 194 -7.38 5.19 8.79
N HIS A 195 -6.90 4.34 9.71
CA HIS A 195 -7.19 2.90 9.69
C HIS A 195 -8.69 2.57 9.81
N SER A 196 -9.47 3.40 10.51
CA SER A 196 -10.91 3.23 10.70
C SER A 196 -11.73 3.69 9.50
N TYR A 197 -11.15 4.52 8.62
CA TYR A 197 -11.78 4.97 7.39
C TYR A 197 -11.66 3.92 6.27
N LEU A 198 -10.62 3.09 6.30
CA LEU A 198 -10.42 1.98 5.35
C LEU A 198 -11.52 0.92 5.51
N LYS A 199 -12.10 0.46 4.40
CA LYS A 199 -13.25 -0.47 4.41
C LYS A 199 -12.88 -1.95 4.39
N VAL A 200 -11.62 -2.27 4.13
CA VAL A 200 -11.12 -3.63 3.90
C VAL A 200 -9.86 -3.89 4.70
N ASN A 201 -9.61 -5.16 4.99
CA ASN A 201 -8.37 -5.56 5.68
C ASN A 201 -7.16 -5.34 4.79
N THR A 202 -6.03 -5.05 5.42
CA THR A 202 -4.71 -5.08 4.80
C THR A 202 -4.07 -6.47 4.96
N VAL A 203 -3.04 -6.76 4.18
CA VAL A 203 -2.19 -7.95 4.36
C VAL A 203 -1.64 -8.03 5.77
N PHE A 204 -1.38 -6.89 6.42
CA PHE A 204 -0.91 -6.83 7.79
C PHE A 204 -1.96 -7.37 8.79
N ASN A 205 -3.26 -7.06 8.61
CA ASN A 205 -4.30 -7.68 9.44
C ASN A 205 -4.33 -9.21 9.29
N VAL A 206 -4.13 -9.71 8.06
CA VAL A 206 -4.10 -11.16 7.78
C VAL A 206 -2.88 -11.81 8.44
N VAL A 207 -1.70 -11.23 8.29
CA VAL A 207 -0.44 -11.71 8.87
C VAL A 207 -0.51 -11.71 10.40
N ARG A 208 -1.06 -10.65 11.00
CA ARG A 208 -1.29 -10.56 12.45
C ARG A 208 -2.27 -11.60 12.96
N LYS A 209 -3.36 -11.84 12.24
CA LYS A 209 -4.31 -12.91 12.57
C LYS A 209 -3.67 -14.30 12.53
N ALA A 210 -2.64 -14.48 11.71
CA ALA A 210 -1.83 -15.71 11.66
C ALA A 210 -0.76 -15.79 12.77
N GLY A 211 -0.67 -14.81 13.68
CA GLY A 211 0.29 -14.79 14.78
C GLY A 211 1.71 -14.39 14.37
N LEU A 212 1.89 -13.84 13.17
CA LEU A 212 3.19 -13.40 12.66
C LEU A 212 3.46 -11.92 12.98
N ARG A 213 4.74 -11.55 12.89
CA ARG A 213 5.21 -10.18 13.17
C ARG A 213 5.14 -9.31 11.92
N THR A 214 4.89 -8.02 12.12
CA THR A 214 4.68 -7.03 11.04
C THR A 214 5.36 -5.71 11.39
N ALA A 215 6.13 -5.18 10.46
CA ALA A 215 6.74 -3.85 10.54
C ALA A 215 6.58 -3.13 9.19
N TRP A 216 6.57 -1.81 9.21
CA TRP A 216 6.48 -0.96 8.02
C TRP A 216 7.19 0.38 8.27
N SER A 217 7.72 0.97 7.20
CA SER A 217 8.32 2.30 7.22
C SER A 217 7.69 3.14 6.13
N ASP A 218 7.29 4.38 6.44
CA ASP A 218 6.62 5.27 5.49
C ASP A 218 6.93 6.76 5.75
N LYS A 219 6.37 7.67 4.93
CA LYS A 219 6.80 9.06 4.79
C LYS A 219 6.00 10.14 5.55
N HIS A 220 4.94 9.79 6.27
CA HIS A 220 4.27 10.61 7.31
C HIS A 220 3.23 9.75 8.05
N VAL A 221 2.69 10.23 9.17
CA VAL A 221 1.95 9.36 10.10
C VAL A 221 0.56 8.94 9.59
N ALA A 222 0.04 9.55 8.53
CA ALA A 222 -1.22 9.17 7.91
C ALA A 222 -1.22 7.76 7.30
N TYR A 223 -0.04 7.23 6.95
CA TYR A 223 0.15 5.83 6.55
C TYR A 223 -0.18 4.81 7.66
N GLU A 224 -0.51 5.30 8.86
CA GLU A 224 -1.24 4.55 9.86
C GLU A 224 -2.48 3.82 9.30
N ILE A 225 -3.06 4.29 8.19
CA ILE A 225 -4.12 3.61 7.45
C ILE A 225 -3.82 2.13 7.16
N LEU A 226 -2.54 1.78 6.98
CA LEU A 226 -2.10 0.41 6.68
C LEU A 226 -2.23 -0.55 7.86
N ASN A 227 -2.43 -0.04 9.08
CA ASN A 227 -2.88 -0.85 10.20
C ASN A 227 -4.24 -1.50 9.94
N GLY A 228 -4.99 -1.00 8.96
CA GLY A 228 -6.29 -1.52 8.54
C GLY A 228 -7.37 -1.45 9.62
N PRO A 229 -8.58 -1.94 9.34
CA PRO A 229 -9.76 -1.67 10.17
C PRO A 229 -9.65 -2.13 11.63
N SER A 230 -8.78 -3.08 11.95
CA SER A 230 -8.53 -3.51 13.34
C SER A 230 -7.70 -2.50 14.14
N GLY A 231 -6.98 -1.61 13.46
CA GLY A 231 -6.06 -0.65 14.08
C GLY A 231 -4.82 -1.30 14.69
N ASP A 232 -4.53 -2.55 14.39
CA ASP A 232 -3.37 -3.25 14.93
C ASP A 232 -2.68 -4.11 13.89
N GLY A 233 -2.84 -3.81 12.60
CA GLY A 233 -2.17 -4.54 11.52
C GLY A 233 -0.64 -4.49 11.65
N ILE A 234 -0.05 -3.36 12.03
CA ILE A 234 1.40 -3.16 12.07
C ILE A 234 1.84 -3.07 13.54
N GLN A 235 2.92 -3.75 13.91
CA GLN A 235 3.46 -3.72 15.29
C GLN A 235 4.52 -2.64 15.47
N ASP A 236 5.22 -2.33 14.39
CA ASP A 236 6.29 -1.35 14.34
C ASP A 236 6.15 -0.53 13.06
N LEU A 237 5.46 0.60 13.17
CA LEU A 237 5.26 1.57 12.10
C LEU A 237 6.18 2.76 12.35
N PHE A 238 7.27 2.83 11.59
CA PHE A 238 8.19 3.96 11.60
C PHE A 238 7.78 4.96 10.51
N ALA A 239 7.21 6.09 10.90
CA ALA A 239 6.67 7.08 9.97
C ALA A 239 7.24 8.48 10.26
N PRO A 240 8.52 8.74 9.91
CA PRO A 240 9.08 10.08 9.93
C PRO A 240 8.39 10.99 8.91
N GLU A 241 8.43 12.30 9.14
CA GLU A 241 7.76 13.30 8.31
C GLU A 241 8.68 13.80 7.18
N ILE A 242 8.39 13.41 5.94
CA ILE A 242 9.19 13.78 4.76
C ILE A 242 9.13 15.27 4.43
N ASN A 243 7.99 15.93 4.63
CA ASN A 243 7.75 17.36 4.40
C ASN A 243 8.33 18.25 5.52
N SER A 244 9.00 17.64 6.51
CA SER A 244 9.61 18.36 7.63
C SER A 244 10.71 19.33 7.19
N GLN A 245 11.07 20.23 8.12
CA GLN A 245 12.13 21.19 7.90
C GLN A 245 13.48 20.48 7.72
N ALA A 246 13.95 20.42 6.48
CA ALA A 246 15.26 19.87 6.16
C ALA A 246 16.40 20.82 6.57
N ASN A 247 17.51 20.22 7.01
CA ASN A 247 18.75 20.95 7.29
C ASN A 247 19.26 21.64 6.03
N GLY A 248 19.62 22.92 6.15
CA GLY A 248 20.13 23.71 5.02
C GLY A 248 19.06 24.32 4.12
N TYR A 249 17.77 24.11 4.40
CA TYR A 249 16.66 24.78 3.73
C TYR A 249 16.13 25.94 4.57
N PRO A 250 15.60 27.02 3.95
CA PRO A 250 14.95 28.09 4.68
C PRO A 250 13.75 27.60 5.49
N ALA A 251 13.48 28.27 6.61
CA ALA A 251 12.35 27.95 7.48
C ALA A 251 11.02 28.01 6.71
N GLY A 252 10.20 26.96 6.81
CA GLY A 252 8.89 26.87 6.17
C GLY A 252 8.94 26.56 4.67
N MET A 253 10.12 26.29 4.11
CA MET A 253 10.22 25.74 2.75
C MET A 253 10.07 24.22 2.78
N ASP A 254 9.06 23.73 2.08
CA ASP A 254 8.90 22.33 1.77
C ASP A 254 9.88 21.94 0.64
N TRP A 255 10.97 21.27 1.03
CA TRP A 255 12.03 20.85 0.12
C TRP A 255 11.57 19.78 -0.88
N THR A 256 10.48 19.06 -0.58
CA THR A 256 9.93 18.02 -1.47
C THR A 256 9.28 18.63 -2.72
N LYS A 257 8.91 19.91 -2.67
CA LYS A 257 8.34 20.66 -3.80
C LYS A 257 9.39 21.18 -4.78
N ASP A 258 10.68 21.08 -4.45
CA ASP A 258 11.77 21.51 -5.34
C ASP A 258 12.47 20.30 -5.98
N CYS A 259 12.25 20.07 -7.28
CA CYS A 259 12.96 19.04 -8.04
C CYS A 259 14.49 19.24 -8.11
N GLN A 260 15.01 20.45 -7.84
CA GLN A 260 16.46 20.72 -7.86
C GLN A 260 17.18 20.30 -6.57
N SER A 261 16.46 20.14 -5.47
CA SER A 261 16.99 19.72 -4.15
C SER A 261 17.76 18.38 -4.22
N PHE A 262 17.33 17.47 -5.09
CA PHE A 262 17.98 16.16 -5.31
C PHE A 262 19.32 16.24 -6.05
N ARG A 263 19.63 17.37 -6.71
CA ARG A 263 20.85 17.53 -7.55
C ARG A 263 22.01 18.22 -6.82
N THR A 264 21.72 19.02 -5.79
CA THR A 264 22.71 19.94 -5.19
C THR A 264 23.15 19.56 -3.78
N GLY A 265 22.50 18.58 -3.14
CA GLY A 265 22.91 18.07 -1.82
C GLY A 265 24.27 17.38 -1.85
N SER A 266 25.23 17.91 -1.09
CA SER A 266 26.51 17.24 -0.86
C SER A 266 26.24 15.84 -0.27
N ARG A 267 27.10 14.84 -0.52
CA ARG A 267 26.92 13.46 0.01
C ARG A 267 26.72 13.39 1.53
N LYS A 268 27.08 14.43 2.29
CA LYS A 268 26.97 14.48 3.75
C LYS A 268 25.62 14.98 4.26
N ASP A 269 24.82 15.64 3.41
CA ASP A 269 23.55 16.28 3.80
C ASP A 269 22.33 15.48 3.35
N ARG A 270 22.54 14.32 2.71
CA ARG A 270 21.46 13.39 2.36
C ARG A 270 20.97 12.64 3.59
N VAL A 271 20.06 13.26 4.33
CA VAL A 271 19.01 12.55 5.06
C VAL A 271 17.73 12.69 4.24
N ALA A 272 17.74 12.15 3.02
CA ALA A 272 16.49 11.83 2.36
C ALA A 272 16.14 10.41 2.82
N PRO A 273 14.94 10.15 3.35
CA PRO A 273 14.44 8.78 3.38
C PRO A 273 14.32 8.36 1.92
N ALA A 274 15.36 7.73 1.38
CA ALA A 274 15.16 6.88 0.23
C ALA A 274 14.17 5.82 0.70
N GLU A 275 13.02 5.73 0.06
CA GLU A 275 12.06 4.65 0.23
C GLU A 275 12.72 3.33 -0.20
N ALA A 276 13.48 2.78 0.73
CA ALA A 276 14.11 1.48 0.68
C ALA A 276 14.57 1.16 2.10
N VAL A 277 13.70 0.52 2.87
CA VAL A 277 14.11 -0.36 3.97
C VAL A 277 13.45 -1.72 3.76
#